data_AF-A0A3D8JPC7-F1
#
_entry.id   AF-A0A3D8JPC7-F1
#
_cell.length_a   1.000
_cell.length_b   1.000
_cell.length_c   1.000
_cell.angle_alpha   90.00
_cell.angle_beta   90.00
_cell.angle_gamma   90.00
#
_symmetry.space_group_name_H-M   'P 1'
#
loop_
_entity.id
_entity.type
_entity.pdbx_description
1 polymer ?
#
loop_
_entity_poly.entity_id
_entity_poly.type
_entity_poly.pdbx_seq_one_letter_code
_entity_poly.pdbx_strand_id
1 'polypeptide(L)' 'MRVKANISATEFPQQGARAGKRVLVCFHHDTSRAIEGVVLRDDAEEPFRRVIHLDDGRVVLDTECQFQPL' A
#
# COMPACT_ATOMS: atom_id res chain seq x y z
N MET A 1 3.43 -5.88 20.07
CA MET A 1 2.31 -5.51 19.16
C MET A 1 1.16 -4.98 20.00
N ARG A 2 0.62 -3.80 19.70
CA ARG A 2 -0.58 -3.24 20.34
C ARG A 2 -1.57 -2.89 19.24
N VAL A 3 -2.86 -3.14 19.49
CA VAL A 3 -3.96 -2.70 18.61
C VAL A 3 -3.92 -1.17 18.57
N LYS A 4 -4.09 -0.59 17.36
CA LYS A 4 -4.09 0.87 17.18
C LYS A 4 -5.45 1.42 17.56
N ALA A 5 -5.45 2.52 18.31
CA ALA A 5 -6.66 3.07 18.93
C ALA A 5 -7.69 3.58 17.90
N ASN A 6 -7.25 3.99 16.71
CA ASN A 6 -8.11 4.50 15.63
C ASN A 6 -8.48 3.44 14.59
N ILE A 7 -8.42 2.15 14.96
CA ILE A 7 -8.88 1.06 14.11
C ILE A 7 -9.86 0.20 14.90
N SER A 8 -11.08 0.08 14.40
CA SER A 8 -12.13 -0.76 14.94
C SER A 8 -12.78 -1.60 13.82
N ALA A 9 -13.89 -2.27 14.10
CA ALA A 9 -14.62 -3.02 13.09
C ALA A 9 -15.24 -2.11 12.01
N THR A 10 -15.43 -0.83 12.31
CA THR A 10 -16.15 0.13 11.44
C THR A 10 -15.36 1.41 11.19
N GLU A 11 -14.32 1.67 11.98
CA GLU A 11 -13.47 2.85 11.84
C GLU A 11 -12.10 2.41 11.35
N PHE A 12 -11.64 3.09 10.31
CA PHE A 12 -10.34 2.90 9.72
C PHE A 12 -9.66 4.26 9.57
N PRO A 13 -8.32 4.29 9.48
CA PRO A 13 -7.59 5.53 9.36
C PRO A 13 -8.01 6.30 8.11
N GLN A 14 -8.00 7.62 8.20
CA GLN A 14 -8.23 8.46 7.02
C GLN A 14 -7.30 8.04 5.87
N GLN A 15 -7.90 7.80 4.70
CA GLN A 15 -7.15 7.40 3.52
C GLN A 15 -6.57 8.62 2.78
N GLY A 16 -5.33 8.49 2.35
CA GLY A 16 -4.57 9.44 1.56
C GLY A 16 -4.88 9.36 0.08
N ALA A 17 -4.28 10.28 -0.67
CA ALA A 17 -4.57 10.49 -2.09
C ALA A 17 -4.20 9.31 -3.00
N ARG A 18 -3.38 8.36 -2.53
CA ARG A 18 -2.99 7.19 -3.34
C ARG A 18 -3.96 6.02 -3.22
N ALA A 19 -4.87 6.00 -2.25
CA ALA A 19 -5.86 4.93 -2.14
C ALA A 19 -6.69 4.79 -3.43
N GLY A 20 -6.80 3.57 -3.94
CA GLY A 20 -7.46 3.24 -5.21
C GLY A 20 -6.67 3.64 -6.48
N LYS A 21 -5.47 4.20 -6.36
CA LYS A 21 -4.65 4.59 -7.52
C LYS A 21 -3.77 3.44 -8.00
N ARG A 22 -3.48 3.47 -9.30
CA ARG A 22 -2.55 2.55 -9.94
C ARG A 22 -1.11 2.95 -9.66
N VAL A 23 -0.26 1.95 -9.45
CA VAL A 23 1.16 2.13 -9.20
C VAL A 23 1.96 1.06 -9.93
N LEU A 24 3.21 1.39 -10.25
CA LEU A 24 4.20 0.43 -10.70
C LEU A 24 5.10 0.08 -9.52
N VAL A 25 5.27 -1.21 -9.25
CA VAL A 25 6.03 -1.75 -8.11
C VAL A 25 7.24 -2.54 -8.60
N CYS A 26 8.38 -2.37 -7.93
CA CYS A 26 9.54 -3.26 -8.07
C CYS A 26 10.10 -3.68 -6.70
N PHE A 27 10.88 -4.75 -6.69
CA PHE A 27 11.50 -5.30 -5.48
C PHE A 27 13.01 -5.16 -5.56
N HIS A 28 13.64 -4.85 -4.42
CA HIS A 28 15.10 -4.67 -4.33
C HIS A 28 15.67 -3.68 -5.36
N HIS A 29 14.90 -2.65 -5.74
CA HIS A 29 15.21 -1.67 -6.79
C HIS A 29 15.44 -2.28 -8.20
N ASP A 30 15.06 -3.52 -8.45
CA ASP A 30 15.14 -4.14 -9.79
C ASP A 30 13.99 -3.65 -10.68
N THR A 31 14.22 -2.53 -11.37
CA THR A 31 13.24 -1.92 -12.27
C THR A 31 13.02 -2.70 -13.56
N SER A 32 13.85 -3.71 -13.86
CA SER A 32 13.65 -4.59 -15.02
C SER A 32 12.50 -5.57 -14.81
N ARG A 33 12.07 -5.76 -13.55
CA ARG A 33 10.99 -6.67 -13.13
C ARG A 33 9.90 -5.93 -12.37
N ALA A 34 9.36 -4.91 -13.02
CA ALA A 34 8.27 -4.11 -12.48
C ALA A 34 6.90 -4.75 -12.74
N ILE A 35 5.98 -4.59 -11.80
CA ILE A 35 4.63 -5.16 -11.83
C ILE A 35 3.65 -4.05 -11.42
N GLU A 36 2.59 -3.87 -12.18
CA GLU A 36 1.55 -2.91 -11.82
C GLU A 36 0.66 -3.44 -10.69
N GLY A 37 0.00 -2.52 -10.00
CA GLY A 37 -0.96 -2.85 -8.95
C GLY A 37 -1.85 -1.68 -8.57
N VAL A 38 -2.73 -1.91 -7.60
CA VAL A 38 -3.61 -0.90 -7.01
C VAL A 38 -3.28 -0.75 -5.54
N VAL A 39 -3.15 0.49 -5.07
CA VAL A 39 -3.04 0.77 -3.63
C VAL A 39 -4.40 0.54 -2.98
N LEU A 40 -4.54 -0.52 -2.19
CA LEU A 40 -5.77 -0.85 -1.47
C LEU A 40 -6.00 0.03 -0.25
N ARG A 41 -4.90 0.44 0.39
CA ARG A 41 -4.89 1.23 1.62
C ARG A 41 -3.72 2.19 1.60
N ASP A 42 -3.94 3.42 2.03
CA ASP A 42 -2.94 4.47 2.13
C ASP A 42 -3.28 5.33 3.35
N ASP A 43 -2.88 4.93 4.55
CA ASP A 43 -3.25 5.68 5.75
C ASP A 43 -2.52 7.04 5.79
N ALA A 44 -3.27 8.14 5.82
CA ALA A 44 -2.77 9.50 6.00
C ALA A 44 -2.50 9.85 7.48
N GLU A 45 -2.96 9.00 8.40
CA GLU A 45 -2.74 9.09 9.84
C GLU A 45 -2.21 7.76 10.38
N GLU A 46 -1.92 7.69 11.69
CA GLU A 46 -1.43 6.45 12.32
C GLU A 46 -2.36 5.26 11.96
N PRO A 47 -1.86 4.07 11.60
CA PRO A 47 -0.49 3.58 11.63
C PRO A 47 0.39 3.90 10.41
N PHE A 48 -0.05 4.80 9.52
CA PHE A 48 0.67 5.17 8.30
C PHE A 48 1.03 3.94 7.45
N ARG A 49 0.05 3.02 7.30
CA ARG A 49 0.23 1.80 6.52
C ARG A 49 -0.28 1.99 5.11
N ARG A 50 0.52 1.50 4.16
CA ARG A 50 0.12 1.36 2.77
C ARG A 50 0.13 -0.11 2.36
N VAL A 51 -0.95 -0.55 1.73
CA VAL A 51 -1.12 -1.92 1.23
C VAL A 51 -1.40 -1.84 -0.26
N ILE A 52 -0.68 -2.65 -1.04
CA ILE A 52 -0.75 -2.66 -2.49
C ILE A 52 -1.09 -4.06 -2.95
N HIS A 53 -2.10 -4.19 -3.81
CA HIS A 53 -2.46 -5.43 -4.48
C HIS A 53 -1.88 -5.40 -5.90
N LEU A 54 -0.93 -6.29 -6.15
CA LEU A 54 -0.29 -6.45 -7.44
C LEU A 54 -1.19 -7.26 -8.39
N ASP A 55 -1.06 -7.01 -9.68
CA ASP A 55 -1.88 -7.69 -10.69
C ASP A 55 -1.60 -9.20 -10.80
N ASP A 56 -0.48 -9.66 -10.25
CA ASP A 56 -0.13 -11.08 -10.14
C ASP A 56 -0.75 -11.78 -8.91
N GLY A 57 -1.61 -11.07 -8.16
CA GLY A 57 -2.37 -11.59 -7.04
C GLY A 57 -1.68 -11.48 -5.68
N ARG A 58 -0.45 -10.96 -5.62
CA ARG A 58 0.24 -10.72 -4.35
C ARG A 58 -0.23 -9.43 -3.68
N VAL A 59 -0.25 -9.42 -2.35
CA VAL A 59 -0.52 -8.22 -1.56
C VAL A 59 0.71 -7.91 -0.72
N VAL A 60 1.23 -6.68 -0.88
CA VAL A 60 2.49 -6.24 -0.26
C VAL A 60 2.30 -4.94 0.52
N LEU A 61 3.18 -4.72 1.49
CA LEU A 61 3.36 -3.45 2.18
C LEU A 61 4.33 -2.58 1.40
N ASP A 62 4.19 -1.26 1.52
CA ASP A 62 5.16 -0.33 0.95
C ASP A 62 6.57 -0.42 1.56
N THR A 63 6.70 -1.04 2.73
CA THR A 63 8.00 -1.35 3.35
C THR A 63 8.71 -2.56 2.71
N GLU A 64 8.05 -3.29 1.83
CA GLU A 64 8.58 -4.50 1.17
C GLU A 64 9.04 -4.24 -0.28
N CYS A 65 8.74 -3.05 -0.82
CA CYS A 65 8.96 -2.74 -2.23
C CYS A 65 9.28 -1.26 -2.47
N GLN A 66 9.61 -0.92 -3.72
CA GLN A 66 9.59 0.45 -4.22
C GLN A 66 8.43 0.61 -5.19
N PHE A 67 7.80 1.78 -5.20
CA PHE A 67 6.66 2.01 -6.07
C PHE A 67 6.59 3.46 -6.54
N GLN A 68 5.98 3.67 -7.71
CA GLN A 68 5.71 5.00 -8.26
C GLN A 68 4.29 5.08 -8.82
N PRO A 69 3.66 6.27 -8.85
CA PRO A 69 2.41 6.48 -9.57
C PRO A 69 2.57 6.14 -11.06
N LEU A 70 1.50 5.60 -11.66
CA LEU A 70 1.34 5.55 -13.12
C LEU A 70 0.79 6.88 -13.64
#